data_AF-A0A358TVF9-F1
#
_entry.id   AF-A0A358TVF9-F1
#
_cell.length_a   1.000
_cell.length_b   1.000
_cell.length_c   1.000
_cell.angle_alpha   90.00
_cell.angle_beta   90.00
_cell.angle_gamma   90.00
#
_symmetry.space_group_name_H-M   'P 1'
#
loop_
_entity.id
_entity.type
_entity.pdbx_description
1 polymer ?
#
loop_
_entity_poly.entity_id
_entity_poly.type
_entity_poly.pdbx_seq_one_letter_code
_entity_poly.pdbx_strand_id
1 'polypeptide(L)' 'MITPDGSRAYVTNFSNNTVSLLDTAINTVIANLPAGLGPFGIAITPILLC' A
#
# COMPACT_ATOMS: atom_id res chain seq x y z
N MET A 1 2.07 5.36 -2.23
CA MET A 1 0.72 5.86 -2.59
C MET A 1 -0.13 6.04 -1.34
N ILE A 2 -1.19 6.82 -1.40
CA ILE A 2 -2.10 7.08 -0.26
C ILE A 2 -3.54 6.88 -0.75
N THR A 3 -4.42 6.31 0.08
CA THR A 3 -5.85 6.17 -0.24
C THR A 3 -6.55 7.53 -0.32
N PRO A 4 -7.66 7.67 -1.06
CA PRO A 4 -8.35 8.96 -1.19
C PRO A 4 -8.81 9.59 0.13
N ASP A 5 -9.18 8.75 1.11
CA ASP A 5 -9.56 9.17 2.46
C ASP A 5 -8.35 9.47 3.38
N GLY A 6 -7.13 9.27 2.88
CA GLY A 6 -5.89 9.51 3.62
C GLY A 6 -5.59 8.51 4.73
N SER A 7 -6.47 7.54 5.01
CA SER A 7 -6.34 6.63 6.18
C SER A 7 -5.23 5.59 6.03
N ARG A 8 -4.80 5.30 4.80
CA ARG A 8 -3.81 4.27 4.50
C ARG A 8 -2.77 4.76 3.52
N ALA A 9 -1.53 4.30 3.72
CA ALA A 9 -0.46 4.43 2.74
C ALA A 9 0.11 3.07 2.35
N TYR A 10 0.47 2.91 1.08
CA TYR A 10 1.15 1.72 0.58
C TYR A 10 2.52 2.09 0.01
N VAL A 11 3.54 1.32 0.39
CA VAL A 11 4.94 1.53 0.01
C VAL A 11 5.50 0.24 -0.56
N THR A 12 6.11 0.30 -1.74
CA THR A 12 6.78 -0.86 -2.35
C THR A 12 8.13 -1.11 -1.67
N ASN A 13 8.39 -2.37 -1.32
CA ASN A 13 9.70 -2.82 -0.84
C ASN A 13 10.34 -3.66 -1.95
N PHE A 14 11.06 -2.99 -2.85
CA PHE A 14 11.61 -3.59 -4.08
C PHE A 14 12.37 -4.90 -3.82
N SER A 15 13.38 -4.86 -2.94
CA SER A 15 14.22 -6.02 -2.65
C SER A 15 13.52 -7.12 -1.86
N ASN A 16 12.45 -6.78 -1.15
CA ASN A 16 11.75 -7.69 -0.25
C ASN A 16 10.50 -8.31 -0.90
N ASN A 17 10.20 -7.97 -2.15
CA ASN A 17 9.07 -8.54 -2.91
C ASN A 17 7.70 -8.36 -2.23
N THR A 18 7.56 -7.26 -1.46
CA THR A 18 6.36 -6.95 -0.68
C THR A 18 5.94 -5.49 -0.85
N VAL A 19 4.72 -5.19 -0.41
CA VAL A 19 4.20 -3.84 -0.19
C VAL A 19 3.87 -3.69 1.28
N SER A 20 4.39 -2.65 1.93
CA SER A 20 3.98 -2.27 3.29
C SER A 20 2.68 -1.49 3.25
N LEU A 21 1.72 -1.85 4.09
CA LEU A 21 0.52 -1.08 4.38
C LEU A 21 0.70 -0.37 5.73
N LEU A 22 0.50 0.94 5.72
CA LEU A 22 0.61 1.81 6.88
C LEU A 22 -0.74 2.38 7.28
N ASP A 23 -0.96 2.48 8.59
CA ASP A 23 -1.94 3.39 9.19
C ASP A 23 -1.29 4.77 9.35
N THR A 24 -1.88 5.78 8.71
CA THR A 24 -1.33 7.14 8.66
C THR A 24 -1.63 7.96 9.91
N ALA A 25 -2.64 7.60 10.70
CA ALA A 25 -3.01 8.33 11.91
C ALA A 25 -1.98 8.11 13.02
N ILE A 26 -1.45 6.89 13.10
CA ILE A 26 -0.44 6.51 14.10
C ILE A 26 0.95 6.31 13.51
N ASN A 27 1.10 6.47 12.19
CA ASN A 27 2.35 6.30 11.45
C ASN A 27 3.01 4.94 11.71
N THR A 28 2.23 3.86 11.63
CA THR A 28 2.72 2.49 11.86
C THR A 28 2.45 1.58 10.67
N VAL A 29 3.33 0.60 10.46
CA VAL A 29 3.10 -0.48 9.50
C VAL A 29 2.15 -1.49 10.14
N ILE A 30 1.04 -1.77 9.48
CA ILE A 30 0.00 -2.69 9.98
C ILE A 30 -0.05 -4.00 9.19
N ALA A 31 0.55 -4.06 8.00
CA ALA A 31 0.71 -5.30 7.24
C ALA A 31 1.85 -5.24 6.22
N ASN A 32 2.37 -6.41 5.85
CA ASN A 32 3.24 -6.62 4.70
C ASN A 32 2.55 -7.57 3.72
N LEU A 33 2.27 -7.07 2.52
CA LEU A 33 1.52 -7.77 1.49
C LEU A 33 2.49 -8.35 0.45
N PRO A 34 2.42 -9.64 0.11
CA PRO A 34 3.17 -10.19 -1.01
C PRO A 34 2.80 -9.49 -2.32
N ALA A 35 3.80 -9.03 -3.08
CA ALA A 35 3.57 -8.22 -4.30
C ALA A 35 4.22 -8.81 -5.56
N GLY A 36 4.94 -9.93 -5.43
CA GLY A 36 5.77 -10.49 -6.50
C GLY A 36 7.16 -9.86 -6.56
N LEU A 37 7.94 -10.24 -7.56
CA LEU A 37 9.34 -9.83 -7.66
C LEU A 37 9.48 -8.34 -8.00
N GLY A 38 10.28 -7.62 -7.20
CA GLY A 38 10.70 -6.26 -7.52
C GLY A 38 9.56 -5.26 -7.75
N PRO A 39 8.62 -5.08 -6.80
CA PRO A 39 7.51 -4.15 -7.00
C PRO A 39 8.02 -2.70 -7.11
N PHE A 40 7.58 -1.99 -8.15
CA PHE A 40 7.95 -0.59 -8.40
C PHE A 40 6.77 0.38 -8.37
N GLY A 41 5.61 -0.04 -8.88
CA GLY A 41 4.42 0.80 -9.01
C GLY A 41 3.27 0.29 -8.14
N ILE A 42 2.36 1.20 -7.77
CA ILE A 42 1.11 0.85 -7.10
C ILE A 42 -0.02 1.67 -7.74
N ALA A 43 -1.13 1.00 -8.07
CA ALA A 43 -2.36 1.62 -8.54
C ALA A 43 -3.52 1.23 -7.61
N ILE A 44 -4.34 2.21 -7.20
CA ILE A 44 -5.60 1.97 -6.48
C ILE A 44 -6.69 2.18 -7.50
N THR A 45 -7.52 1.17 -7.68
CA THR A 45 -8.81 1.31 -8.35
C THR A 45 -9.86 1.70 -7.30
N PRO A 46 -10.50 2.87 -7.42
CA PRO A 46 -11.70 3.14 -6.65
C PRO A 46 -12.74 2.07 -6.97
N ILE A 47 -13.24 1.35 -5.97
CA ILE A 47 -14.48 0.62 -6.15
C ILE A 47 -15.59 1.67 -6.09
N LEU A 48 -16.14 2.01 -7.25
CA LEU A 48 -17.44 2.65 -7.34
C LEU A 48 -18.46 1.51 -7.18
N LEU A 49 -19.09 1.42 -6.00
CA LEU A 49 -20.34 0.67 -5.88
C LEU A 49 -21.36 1.44 -6.72
N CYS A 50 -21.85 0.82 -7.80
CA CYS A 50 -22.98 1.30 -8.59
C CYS A 50 -24.31 0.77 -8.06
#